data_AF-A0A3N5R9G7-F1
#
_entry.id   AF-A0A3N5R9G7-F1
#
_cell.length_a   1.000
_cell.length_b   1.000
_cell.length_c   1.000
_cell.angle_alpha   90.00
_cell.angle_beta   90.00
_cell.angle_gamma   90.00
#
_symmetry.space_group_name_H-M   'P 1'
#
loop_
_entity.id
_entity.type
_entity.pdbx_description
1 polymer ?
#
loop_
_entity_poly.entity_id
_entity_poly.type
_entity_poly.pdbx_seq_one_letter_code
_entity_poly.pdbx_strand_id
1 'polypeptide(L)'
;MCLNSLHHGYLISAGWLVQFPFKLSVQRRKRDTMLQKPNPILVADRFPTLLDTLLTLLASLSDEEWFRPVHGGEWTVKDLAQHLLGDEINILSGRRDGFSGTFAAIDSWEDLVAFINRNNTLWVQATRRMSPKLICDLLRNTG
;
A
#
# COMPACT_ATOMS: atom_id res chain seq x y z
N MET A 1 3.04 36.26 -33.36
CA MET A 1 2.68 36.43 -31.93
C MET A 1 1.97 35.15 -31.49
N CYS A 2 2.72 34.23 -30.89
CA CYS A 2 2.19 32.99 -30.34
C CYS A 2 1.75 33.21 -28.89
N LEU A 3 0.54 32.76 -28.55
CA LEU A 3 0.07 32.59 -27.18
C LEU A 3 0.11 31.08 -26.88
N ASN A 4 1.14 30.64 -26.16
CA ASN A 4 1.16 29.32 -25.54
C ASN A 4 0.59 29.46 -24.13
N SER A 5 -0.56 28.81 -23.90
CA SER A 5 -1.17 28.65 -22.59
C SER A 5 -0.51 27.51 -21.82
N LEU A 6 -0.40 27.72 -20.51
CA LEU A 6 0.34 26.93 -19.54
C LEU A 6 -0.35 25.59 -19.24
N HIS A 7 0.36 24.48 -19.41
CA HIS A 7 0.08 23.23 -18.72
C HIS A 7 1.21 22.99 -17.70
N HIS A 8 0.97 23.35 -16.43
CA HIS A 8 1.74 22.84 -15.31
C HIS A 8 1.17 21.48 -14.92
N GLY A 9 1.63 20.43 -15.59
CA GLY A 9 1.43 19.05 -15.14
C GLY A 9 2.40 18.74 -14.00
N TYR A 10 1.93 18.78 -12.76
CA TYR A 10 2.67 18.21 -11.63
C TYR A 10 2.66 16.69 -11.79
N LEU A 11 3.74 16.14 -12.34
CA LEU A 11 4.07 14.73 -12.25
C LEU A 11 4.48 14.43 -10.80
N ILE A 12 3.52 14.03 -9.97
CA ILE A 12 3.83 13.47 -8.65
C ILE A 12 4.44 12.09 -8.88
N SER A 13 5.77 12.06 -8.96
CA SER A 13 6.58 10.86 -8.86
C SER A 13 6.45 10.28 -7.45
N ALA A 14 5.38 9.53 -7.18
CA ALA A 14 5.26 8.72 -5.98
C ALA A 14 6.15 7.48 -6.14
N GLY A 15 7.43 7.64 -5.80
CA GLY A 15 8.40 6.57 -5.70
C GLY A 15 8.07 5.64 -4.53
N TRP A 16 7.18 4.67 -4.76
CA TRP A 16 6.99 3.50 -3.90
C TRP A 16 7.66 2.25 -4.50
N LEU A 17 8.72 2.44 -5.28
CA LEU A 17 9.70 1.39 -5.47
C LEU A 17 10.67 1.50 -4.30
N VAL A 18 10.71 0.45 -3.47
CA VAL A 18 11.91 0.16 -2.68
C VAL A 18 13.06 0.03 -3.68
N GLN A 19 13.77 1.12 -3.93
CA GLN A 19 15.01 1.09 -4.69
C GLN A 19 16.05 0.42 -3.79
N PHE A 20 16.21 -0.89 -3.95
CA PHE A 20 17.38 -1.59 -3.43
C PHE A 20 18.63 -1.02 -4.13
N PRO A 21 19.63 -0.47 -3.41
CA PRO A 21 20.79 0.18 -4.03
C PRO A 21 21.84 -0.84 -4.52
N PHE A 22 21.43 -2.06 -4.84
CA PHE A 22 22.32 -3.09 -5.35
C PHE A 22 22.10 -3.23 -6.86
N LYS A 23 23.07 -2.75 -7.65
CA LYS A 23 23.25 -3.29 -9.01
C LYS A 23 23.59 -4.76 -8.84
N LEU A 24 22.58 -5.63 -8.86
CA LEU A 24 22.78 -7.07 -9.03
C LEU A 24 23.37 -7.25 -10.43
N SER A 25 24.69 -7.36 -10.50
CA SER A 25 25.33 -8.02 -11.63
C SER A 25 24.87 -9.49 -11.58
N VAL A 26 23.77 -9.78 -12.26
CA VAL A 26 23.35 -11.17 -12.49
C VAL A 26 24.35 -11.77 -13.47
N GLN A 27 25.52 -12.14 -12.96
CA GLN A 27 26.30 -13.15 -13.65
C GLN A 27 25.48 -14.43 -13.57
N ARG A 28 24.89 -14.80 -14.71
CA ARG A 28 24.21 -16.08 -14.91
C ARG A 28 25.25 -17.19 -14.76
N ARG A 29 25.57 -17.53 -13.52
CA ARG A 29 26.35 -18.72 -13.19
C ARG A 29 25.51 -19.89 -13.69
N LYS A 30 25.97 -20.61 -14.72
CA LYS A 30 25.39 -21.90 -15.12
C LYS A 30 25.51 -22.82 -13.91
N ARG A 31 24.49 -22.82 -13.07
CA ARG A 31 24.28 -23.78 -12.01
C ARG A 31 23.15 -24.66 -12.52
N ASP A 32 23.49 -25.89 -12.89
CA ASP A 32 22.55 -26.98 -13.14
C ASP A 32 21.93 -27.45 -11.81
N THR A 33 21.42 -26.51 -11.01
CA THR A 33 20.71 -26.80 -9.77
C THR A 33 19.26 -26.54 -10.07
N MET A 34 18.48 -27.60 -10.22
CA MET A 34 17.01 -27.50 -10.29
C MET A 34 16.55 -26.65 -9.11
N LEU A 35 15.92 -25.51 -9.38
CA LEU A 35 15.28 -24.68 -8.37
C LEU A 35 14.23 -25.54 -7.67
N GLN A 36 14.49 -25.92 -6.43
CA GLN A 36 13.54 -26.65 -5.61
C GLN A 36 12.39 -25.72 -5.23
N LYS A 37 11.16 -26.19 -5.36
CA LYS A 37 9.99 -25.45 -4.88
C LYS A 37 10.13 -25.32 -3.35
N PRO A 38 10.11 -24.10 -2.79
CA PRO A 38 10.20 -23.95 -1.35
C PRO A 38 8.95 -24.56 -0.68
N ASN A 39 9.16 -25.17 0.48
CA ASN A 39 8.06 -25.58 1.34
C ASN A 39 7.35 -24.34 1.90
N PRO A 40 6.02 -24.38 2.08
CA PRO A 40 5.29 -23.26 2.64
C PRO A 40 5.72 -23.01 4.10
N ILE A 41 5.89 -21.74 4.45
CA ILE A 41 6.06 -21.30 5.84
C ILE A 41 4.68 -20.83 6.30
N LEU A 42 4.08 -21.55 7.26
CA LEU A 42 2.78 -21.19 7.83
C LEU A 42 2.99 -20.15 8.93
N VAL A 43 2.46 -18.95 8.73
CA VAL A 43 2.57 -17.80 9.66
C VAL A 43 1.21 -17.20 10.04
N ALA A 44 0.12 -17.89 9.68
CA ALA A 44 -1.24 -17.40 9.91
C ALA A 44 -1.51 -17.10 11.39
N ASP A 45 -0.93 -17.90 12.28
CA ASP A 45 -0.98 -17.77 13.74
C ASP A 45 -0.36 -16.47 14.28
N ARG A 46 0.45 -15.76 13.47
CA ARG A 46 1.15 -14.54 13.88
C ARG A 46 0.35 -13.27 13.64
N PHE A 47 -0.61 -13.29 12.72
CA PHE A 47 -1.39 -12.10 12.37
C PHE A 47 -2.22 -11.54 13.53
N PRO A 48 -2.89 -12.35 14.38
CA PRO A 48 -3.63 -11.80 15.52
C PRO A 48 -2.75 -10.98 16.48
N THR A 49 -1.56 -11.48 16.81
CA THR A 49 -0.61 -10.75 17.68
C THR A 49 -0.03 -9.52 16.98
N LEU A 50 0.23 -9.61 15.67
CA LEU A 50 0.70 -8.47 14.88
C LEU A 50 -0.34 -7.34 14.85
N LEU A 51 -1.61 -7.68 14.62
CA LEU A 51 -2.72 -6.73 14.62
C LEU A 51 -2.90 -6.07 15.99
N ASP A 52 -2.87 -6.85 17.07
CA ASP A 52 -3.00 -6.31 18.43
C ASP A 52 -1.85 -5.31 18.72
N THR A 53 -0.62 -5.67 18.37
CA THR A 53 0.55 -4.80 18.54
C THR A 53 0.43 -3.50 17.73
N LEU A 54 -0.05 -3.60 16.48
CA LEU A 54 -0.32 -2.43 15.65
C LEU A 54 -1.38 -1.52 16.29
N LEU A 55 -2.50 -2.09 16.74
CA LEU A 55 -3.58 -1.33 17.36
C LEU A 55 -3.15 -0.68 18.67
N THR A 56 -2.33 -1.36 19.49
CA THR A 56 -1.71 -0.75 20.68
C THR A 56 -0.84 0.44 20.32
N LEU A 57 0.01 0.30 19.30
CA LEU A 57 0.86 1.40 18.82
C LEU A 57 0.01 2.59 18.35
N LEU A 58 -0.97 2.37 17.47
CA LEU A 58 -1.83 3.42 16.94
C LEU A 58 -2.64 4.12 18.04
N ALA A 59 -3.10 3.37 19.05
CA ALA A 59 -3.83 3.93 20.18
C ALA A 59 -2.95 4.79 21.12
N SER A 60 -1.63 4.61 21.10
CA SER A 60 -0.70 5.41 21.92
C SER A 60 -0.29 6.74 21.30
N LEU A 61 -0.58 6.96 20.01
CA LEU A 61 -0.17 8.17 19.30
C LEU A 61 -0.96 9.39 19.78
N SER A 62 -0.28 10.53 19.95
CA SER A 62 -0.94 11.81 20.18
C SER A 62 -1.67 12.31 18.92
N ASP A 63 -2.56 13.28 19.10
CA ASP A 63 -3.24 13.93 17.97
C ASP A 63 -2.23 14.49 16.97
N GLU A 64 -1.16 15.15 17.44
CA GLU A 64 -0.11 15.69 16.55
C GLU A 64 0.64 14.57 15.81
N GLU A 65 0.87 13.42 16.47
CA GLU A 65 1.58 12.29 15.90
C GLU A 65 0.83 11.63 14.75
N TRP A 66 -0.50 11.55 14.85
CA TRP A 66 -1.36 11.09 13.76
C TRP A 66 -1.19 11.92 12.47
N PHE A 67 -0.88 13.20 12.61
CA PHE A 67 -0.71 14.12 11.48
C PHE A 67 0.76 14.37 11.11
N ARG A 68 1.72 13.69 11.74
CA ARG A 68 3.12 13.77 11.32
C ARG A 68 3.31 13.12 9.94
N PRO A 69 4.10 13.75 9.04
CA PRO A 69 4.43 13.16 7.75
C PRO A 69 5.33 11.93 7.92
N VAL A 70 5.03 10.89 7.15
CA VAL A 70 5.82 9.65 7.09
C VAL A 70 6.96 9.84 6.10
N HIS A 71 8.20 9.63 6.55
CA HIS A 71 9.43 9.71 5.73
C HIS A 71 9.62 11.01 4.92
N GLY A 72 9.00 12.12 5.34
CA GLY A 72 9.08 13.40 4.63
C GLY A 72 8.27 13.45 3.31
N GLY A 73 7.41 12.47 3.07
CA GLY A 73 6.47 12.46 1.94
C GLY A 73 5.15 13.16 2.25
N GLU A 74 4.19 13.06 1.31
CA GLU A 74 2.87 13.69 1.43
C GLU A 74 1.88 12.94 2.34
N TRP A 75 2.22 11.73 2.77
CA TRP A 75 1.35 10.92 3.63
C TRP A 75 1.64 11.18 5.09
N THR A 76 0.58 11.37 5.87
CA THR A 76 0.62 11.37 7.33
C THR A 76 0.57 9.94 7.88
N VAL A 77 0.85 9.76 9.18
CA VAL A 77 0.62 8.46 9.86
C VAL A 77 -0.83 8.01 9.70
N LYS A 78 -1.78 8.96 9.75
CA LYS A 78 -3.19 8.70 9.49
C LYS A 78 -3.45 8.17 8.07
N ASP A 79 -2.86 8.78 7.05
CA ASP A 79 -2.99 8.31 5.66
C ASP A 79 -2.45 6.87 5.51
N LEU A 80 -1.34 6.56 6.17
CA LEU A 80 -0.76 5.21 6.17
C LEU A 80 -1.69 4.19 6.84
N ALA A 81 -2.29 4.51 7.98
CA ALA A 81 -3.27 3.63 8.64
C ALA A 81 -4.53 3.43 7.80
N GLN A 82 -4.97 4.45 7.06
CA GLN A 82 -6.08 4.34 6.11
C GLN A 82 -5.74 3.41 4.94
N HIS A 83 -4.50 3.47 4.44
CA HIS A 83 -4.03 2.55 3.41
C HIS A 83 -4.11 1.09 3.88
N LEU A 84 -3.63 0.78 5.10
CA LEU A 84 -3.73 -0.56 5.68
C LEU A 84 -5.18 -1.05 5.77
N LEU A 85 -6.11 -0.19 6.21
CA LEU A 85 -7.52 -0.52 6.25
C LEU A 85 -8.11 -0.81 4.86
N GLY A 86 -7.63 -0.13 3.82
CA GLY A 86 -8.02 -0.39 2.44
C GLY A 86 -7.63 -1.80 1.99
N ASP A 87 -6.44 -2.27 2.39
CA ASP A 87 -5.98 -3.63 2.08
C ASP A 87 -6.87 -4.70 2.73
N GLU A 88 -7.22 -4.52 4.02
CA GLU A 88 -8.12 -5.45 4.72
C GLU A 88 -9.50 -5.54 4.05
N ILE A 89 -10.10 -4.39 3.72
CA ILE A 89 -11.41 -4.35 3.05
C ILE A 89 -11.33 -5.00 1.67
N ASN A 90 -10.25 -4.78 0.92
CA ASN A 90 -10.04 -5.41 -0.39
C ASN A 90 -9.88 -6.92 -0.28
N ILE A 91 -9.17 -7.41 0.74
CA ILE A 91 -9.00 -8.85 0.99
C ILE A 91 -10.34 -9.49 1.36
N LEU A 92 -11.09 -8.90 2.28
CA LEU A 92 -12.39 -9.43 2.69
C LEU A 92 -13.37 -9.43 1.51
N SER A 93 -13.52 -8.29 0.82
CA SER A 93 -14.44 -8.18 -0.32
C SER A 93 -14.07 -9.15 -1.44
N GLY A 94 -12.80 -9.20 -1.84
CA GLY A 94 -12.35 -10.02 -2.96
C GLY A 94 -12.21 -11.50 -2.63
N ARG A 95 -11.49 -11.82 -1.54
CA ARG A 95 -11.11 -13.20 -1.23
C ARG A 95 -12.14 -13.92 -0.37
N ARG A 96 -12.68 -13.27 0.67
CA ARG A 96 -13.70 -13.89 1.53
C ARG A 96 -15.06 -13.90 0.84
N ASP A 97 -15.46 -12.78 0.26
CA ASP A 97 -16.82 -12.61 -0.30
C ASP A 97 -16.90 -12.91 -1.81
N GLY A 98 -15.76 -13.03 -2.49
CA GLY A 98 -15.71 -13.32 -3.93
C GLY A 98 -16.12 -12.13 -4.82
N PHE A 99 -16.19 -10.91 -4.27
CA PHE A 99 -16.58 -9.73 -5.03
C PHE A 99 -15.43 -9.21 -5.89
N SER A 100 -15.66 -9.08 -7.19
CA SER A 100 -14.70 -8.47 -8.13
C SER A 100 -15.35 -7.33 -8.90
N GLY A 101 -14.72 -6.16 -8.87
CA GLY A 101 -15.08 -5.07 -9.77
C GLY A 101 -14.61 -5.33 -11.20
N THR A 102 -15.19 -4.60 -12.16
CA THR A 102 -14.69 -4.56 -13.54
C THR A 102 -13.59 -3.51 -13.62
N PHE A 103 -12.37 -3.93 -13.98
CA PHE A 103 -11.24 -3.03 -14.18
C PHE A 103 -10.88 -2.96 -15.66
N ALA A 104 -10.28 -1.83 -16.08
CA ALA A 104 -9.71 -1.72 -17.42
C ALA A 104 -8.62 -2.79 -17.61
N ALA A 105 -8.37 -3.17 -18.87
CA ALA A 105 -7.27 -4.07 -19.19
C ALA A 105 -5.94 -3.48 -18.71
N ILE A 106 -5.09 -4.36 -18.19
CA ILE A 106 -3.74 -4.03 -17.74
C ILE A 106 -2.79 -4.72 -18.72
N ASP A 107 -2.21 -3.96 -19.64
CA ASP A 107 -1.47 -4.49 -20.78
C ASP A 107 0.06 -4.51 -20.54
N SER A 108 0.53 -3.86 -19.47
CA SER A 108 1.95 -3.78 -19.10
C SER A 108 2.16 -3.76 -17.59
N TRP A 109 3.42 -3.96 -17.18
CA TRP A 109 3.82 -3.82 -15.79
C TRP A 109 3.65 -2.36 -15.30
N GLU A 110 3.98 -1.41 -16.16
CA GLU A 110 3.83 0.02 -15.90
C GLU A 110 2.36 0.39 -15.67
N ASP A 111 1.46 -0.17 -16.48
CA ASP A 111 0.02 0.02 -16.31
C ASP A 111 -0.49 -0.57 -15.00
N LEU A 112 0.03 -1.74 -14.60
CA LEU A 112 -0.31 -2.38 -13.32
C LEU A 112 0.10 -1.49 -12.14
N VAL A 113 1.36 -1.04 -12.13
CA VAL A 113 1.89 -0.17 -11.07
C VAL A 113 1.11 1.13 -11.01
N ALA A 114 0.84 1.74 -12.16
CA ALA A 114 0.06 2.98 -12.23
C ALA A 114 -1.39 2.77 -11.76
N PHE A 115 -2.01 1.65 -12.10
CA PHE A 115 -3.34 1.28 -11.63
C PHE A 115 -3.38 1.13 -10.10
N ILE A 116 -2.45 0.38 -9.51
CA ILE A 116 -2.37 0.18 -8.05
C ILE A 116 -2.18 1.53 -7.34
N ASN A 117 -1.22 2.34 -7.79
CA ASN A 117 -0.93 3.63 -7.18
C ASN A 117 -2.13 4.59 -7.23
N ARG A 118 -2.86 4.61 -8.37
CA ARG A 118 -4.07 5.42 -8.50
C ARG A 118 -5.17 4.97 -7.53
N ASN A 119 -5.42 3.68 -7.41
CA ASN A 119 -6.44 3.15 -6.50
C ASN A 119 -6.08 3.43 -5.03
N ASN A 120 -4.83 3.20 -4.63
CA ASN A 120 -4.37 3.46 -3.27
C ASN A 120 -4.49 4.96 -2.93
N THR A 121 -4.08 5.83 -3.85
CA THR A 121 -4.20 7.29 -3.69
C THR A 121 -5.65 7.72 -3.56
N LEU A 122 -6.53 7.22 -4.44
CA LEU A 122 -7.95 7.54 -4.42
C LEU A 122 -8.61 7.10 -3.11
N TRP A 123 -8.31 5.88 -2.65
CA TRP A 123 -8.83 5.35 -1.40
C TRP A 123 -8.44 6.24 -0.21
N VAL A 124 -7.15 6.52 -0.05
CA VAL A 124 -6.65 7.38 1.04
C VAL A 124 -7.32 8.75 0.98
N GLN A 125 -7.31 9.41 -0.18
CA GLN A 125 -7.92 10.74 -0.35
C GLN A 125 -9.42 10.75 -0.02
N ALA A 126 -10.19 9.79 -0.53
CA ALA A 126 -11.63 9.71 -0.32
C ALA A 126 -12.00 9.42 1.15
N THR A 127 -11.10 8.76 1.88
CA THR A 127 -11.34 8.31 3.25
C THR A 127 -10.72 9.19 4.33
N ARG A 128 -9.98 10.25 3.98
CA ARG A 128 -9.38 11.23 4.92
C ARG A 128 -10.31 11.81 5.98
N ARG A 129 -11.62 11.86 5.71
CA ARG A 129 -12.66 12.31 6.66
C ARG A 129 -12.86 11.38 7.87
N MET A 130 -12.37 10.13 7.83
CA MET A 130 -12.46 9.22 8.97
C MET A 130 -11.59 9.70 10.12
N SER A 131 -12.04 9.60 11.37
CA SER A 131 -11.22 9.92 12.54
C SER A 131 -10.21 8.80 12.84
N PRO A 132 -9.08 9.09 13.49
CA PRO A 132 -8.13 8.06 13.94
C PRO A 132 -8.80 6.94 14.73
N LYS A 133 -9.71 7.28 15.65
CA LYS A 133 -10.47 6.31 16.44
C LYS A 133 -11.28 5.35 15.55
N LEU A 134 -12.02 5.89 14.57
CA LEU A 134 -12.79 5.06 13.65
C LEU A 134 -11.90 4.14 12.82
N ILE A 135 -10.73 4.61 12.38
CA ILE A 135 -9.77 3.78 11.63
C ILE A 135 -9.31 2.59 12.48
N CYS A 136 -8.94 2.82 13.75
CA CYS A 136 -8.56 1.75 14.67
C CYS A 136 -9.71 0.76 14.93
N ASP A 137 -10.92 1.27 15.12
CA ASP A 137 -12.11 0.43 15.34
C ASP A 137 -12.37 -0.46 14.10
N LEU A 138 -12.26 0.09 12.89
CA LEU A 138 -12.44 -0.68 11.67
C LEU A 138 -11.34 -1.72 11.48
N LEU A 139 -10.06 -1.35 11.65
CA LEU A 139 -8.93 -2.28 11.58
C LEU A 139 -9.10 -3.46 12.55
N ARG A 140 -9.55 -3.20 13.78
CA ARG A 140 -9.82 -4.24 14.77
C ARG A 140 -10.89 -5.25 14.33
N ASN A 141 -11.86 -4.82 13.54
CA ASN A 141 -12.98 -5.65 13.11
C ASN A 141 -12.77 -6.29 11.73
N THR A 142 -11.88 -5.73 10.90
CA THR A 142 -11.61 -6.25 9.56
C THR A 142 -10.35 -7.11 9.45
N GLY A 143 -9.35 -6.88 10.32
CA GLY A 143 -8.08 -7.62 10.33
C GLY A 143 -8.10 -8.92 11.12
#